data_AF-A0A935D4A2-F1
#
_entry.id   AF-A0A935D4A2-F1
#
_cell.length_a   1.000
_cell.length_b   1.000
_cell.length_c   1.000
_cell.angle_alpha   90.00
_cell.angle_beta   90.00
_cell.angle_gamma   90.00
#
_symmetry.space_group_name_H-M   'P 1'
#
loop_
_entity.id
_entity.type
_entity.pdbx_description
1 polymer ?
#
loop_
_entity_poly.entity_id
_entity_poly.type
_entity_poly.pdbx_seq_one_letter_code
_entity_poly.pdbx_strand_id
1 'polypeptide(L)'
;MARKLRVGMTLTFLAAGAAATASLTACPIATAGIFESYMSIDGERRRNEFFSDTTNIVCAVEVRGARTNVTTEMLIRQTQILTLDPPVRATDTNVILAYADFQGAGKQVLELKPADPKDAGEAPQVKPFPVGRFQCEIYLDGKLEETLPFNVNFAPCPPQRIEPGARCGGFYEKNRSCPAGGAGIPEAGPPQVTAGTCTCDGSITAVWVCK
;
A
#
# COMPACT_ATOMS: atom_id res chain seq x y z
N MET A 1 23.35 45.11 23.22
CA MET A 1 24.33 45.45 22.15
C MET A 1 23.57 45.85 20.91
N ALA A 2 23.72 47.11 20.50
CA ALA A 2 23.06 47.72 19.35
C ALA A 2 23.91 47.61 18.08
N ARG A 3 23.26 47.53 16.91
CA ARG A 3 23.70 47.98 15.55
C ARG A 3 22.89 47.19 14.50
N LYS A 4 22.48 47.69 13.33
CA LYS A 4 22.36 49.02 12.73
C LYS A 4 21.55 48.78 11.44
N LEU A 5 20.49 49.54 11.20
CA LEU A 5 19.79 49.59 9.90
C LEU A 5 20.76 49.95 8.77
N ARG A 6 20.59 49.33 7.59
CA ARG A 6 21.00 49.92 6.31
C ARG A 6 19.86 49.82 5.30
N VAL A 7 19.22 50.97 5.12
CA VAL A 7 18.37 51.32 3.98
C VAL A 7 19.30 51.54 2.79
N GLY A 8 19.06 50.82 1.71
CA GLY A 8 19.74 50.97 0.42
C GLY A 8 18.70 51.03 -0.67
N MET A 9 18.15 52.23 -0.87
CA MET A 9 17.27 52.60 -1.98
C MET A 9 18.13 52.76 -3.23
N THR A 10 17.86 51.97 -4.27
CA THR A 10 18.42 52.22 -5.61
C THR A 10 17.29 52.17 -6.62
N LEU A 11 16.95 53.37 -7.09
CA LEU A 11 15.97 53.67 -8.12
C LEU A 11 16.72 53.72 -9.46
N THR A 12 16.35 52.91 -10.46
CA THR A 12 16.93 53.08 -11.81
C THR A 12 15.95 52.67 -12.91
N PHE A 13 15.42 53.72 -13.55
CA PHE A 13 15.01 53.95 -14.94
C PHE A 13 14.25 52.91 -15.79
N LEU A 14 13.09 53.40 -16.26
CA LEU A 14 12.31 52.96 -17.42
C LEU A 14 13.18 52.77 -18.68
N ALA A 15 12.94 51.66 -19.38
CA ALA A 15 12.99 51.58 -20.83
C ALA A 15 11.71 50.90 -21.31
N ALA A 16 10.79 51.71 -21.85
CA ALA A 16 9.55 51.25 -22.47
C ALA A 16 9.87 50.65 -23.85
N GLY A 17 10.16 49.35 -23.87
CA GLY A 17 10.16 48.55 -25.09
C GLY A 17 8.79 47.89 -25.24
N ALA A 18 7.97 48.38 -26.15
CA ALA A 18 6.72 47.74 -26.56
C ALA A 18 7.03 46.43 -27.32
N ALA A 19 7.39 45.39 -26.57
CA ALA A 19 7.37 44.03 -27.07
C ALA A 19 5.90 43.63 -27.20
N ALA A 20 5.41 43.52 -28.44
CA ALA A 20 4.17 42.85 -28.73
C ALA A 20 4.29 41.39 -28.28
N THR A 21 3.93 41.14 -27.02
CA THR A 21 3.71 39.79 -26.49
C THR A 21 2.51 39.25 -27.25
N ALA A 22 2.78 38.53 -28.33
CA ALA A 22 1.82 37.63 -28.93
C ALA A 22 1.47 36.63 -27.83
N SER A 23 0.37 36.92 -27.13
CA SER A 23 -0.29 36.00 -26.22
C SER A 23 -0.72 34.82 -27.06
N LEU A 24 0.20 33.86 -27.25
CA LEU A 24 -0.15 32.52 -27.64
C LEU A 24 -1.12 32.08 -26.56
N THR A 25 -2.41 32.16 -26.89
CA THR A 25 -3.48 31.51 -26.16
C THR A 25 -3.12 30.04 -26.21
N ALA A 26 -2.36 29.59 -25.22
CA ALA A 26 -2.08 28.19 -24.99
C ALA A 26 -3.46 27.56 -24.87
N CYS A 27 -3.91 26.91 -25.94
CA CYS A 27 -5.08 26.06 -25.86
C CYS A 27 -4.82 25.15 -24.66
N PRO A 28 -5.70 25.12 -23.66
CA PRO A 28 -5.62 24.12 -22.63
C PRO A 28 -5.90 22.79 -23.34
N ILE A 29 -4.86 22.20 -23.91
CA ILE A 29 -4.89 20.81 -24.34
C ILE A 29 -5.27 20.09 -23.06
N ALA A 30 -6.47 19.51 -23.03
CA ALA A 30 -6.98 18.82 -21.86
C ALA A 30 -6.01 17.69 -21.52
N THR A 31 -5.10 17.98 -20.59
CA THR A 31 -4.09 17.04 -20.13
C THR A 31 -4.82 15.97 -19.33
N ALA A 32 -4.64 14.71 -19.71
CA ALA A 32 -5.04 13.62 -18.83
C ALA A 32 -4.24 13.72 -17.53
N GLY A 33 -4.86 13.35 -16.43
CA GLY A 33 -4.24 13.41 -15.12
C GLY A 33 -4.86 12.41 -14.15
N ILE A 34 -4.09 12.08 -13.12
CA ILE A 34 -4.58 11.34 -11.97
C ILE A 34 -5.38 12.31 -11.11
N PHE A 35 -6.67 12.01 -10.91
CA PHE A 35 -7.56 12.81 -10.09
C PHE A 35 -7.57 12.31 -8.64
N GLU A 36 -7.53 11.00 -8.47
CA GLU A 36 -7.55 10.36 -7.18
C GLU A 36 -6.81 9.03 -7.26
N SER A 37 -6.06 8.69 -6.23
CA SER A 37 -5.50 7.36 -6.07
C SER A 37 -5.47 6.98 -4.60
N TYR A 38 -5.57 5.68 -4.31
CA TYR A 38 -5.54 5.17 -2.95
C TYR A 38 -5.28 3.66 -2.91
N MET A 39 -4.81 3.22 -1.75
CA MET A 39 -4.75 1.81 -1.37
C MET A 39 -6.00 1.42 -0.59
N SER A 40 -6.51 0.20 -0.77
CA SER A 40 -7.71 -0.31 -0.07
C SER A 40 -7.72 -1.84 0.01
N ILE A 41 -8.64 -2.41 0.78
CA ILE A 41 -8.83 -3.88 0.87
C ILE A 41 -9.85 -4.36 -0.18
N ASP A 42 -10.87 -3.55 -0.44
CA ASP A 42 -12.08 -3.89 -1.20
C ASP A 42 -12.42 -2.86 -2.29
N GLY A 43 -11.55 -1.86 -2.52
CA GLY A 43 -11.82 -0.78 -3.46
C GLY A 43 -12.63 0.39 -2.89
N GLU A 44 -13.00 0.35 -1.61
CA GLU A 44 -13.79 1.40 -0.95
C GLU A 44 -13.09 1.96 0.30
N ARG A 45 -12.60 1.09 1.18
CA ARG A 45 -12.00 1.49 2.47
C ARG A 45 -10.54 1.84 2.30
N ARG A 46 -10.24 3.14 2.21
CA ARG A 46 -8.87 3.67 2.07
C ARG A 46 -8.01 3.37 3.29
N ARG A 47 -6.85 2.76 3.08
CA ARG A 47 -5.88 2.41 4.12
C ARG A 47 -4.47 2.38 3.54
N ASN A 48 -3.48 2.73 4.34
CA ASN A 48 -2.05 2.57 4.02
C ASN A 48 -1.37 1.50 4.89
N GLU A 49 -2.14 0.85 5.76
CA GLU A 49 -1.69 -0.25 6.60
C GLU A 49 -2.60 -1.45 6.42
N PHE A 50 -1.96 -2.58 6.17
CA PHE A 50 -2.59 -3.87 5.92
C PHE A 50 -1.94 -4.92 6.83
N PHE A 51 -2.57 -6.07 6.89
CA PHE A 51 -2.09 -7.18 7.70
C PHE A 51 -1.76 -8.40 6.83
N SER A 52 -0.84 -9.23 7.30
CA SER A 52 -0.45 -10.50 6.68
C SER A 52 -1.63 -11.45 6.42
N ASP A 53 -2.72 -11.34 7.17
CA ASP A 53 -3.96 -12.12 7.00
C ASP A 53 -5.02 -11.44 6.10
N THR A 54 -4.69 -10.29 5.50
CA THR A 54 -5.56 -9.64 4.52
C THR A 54 -5.76 -10.56 3.31
N THR A 55 -6.94 -10.54 2.71
CA THR A 55 -7.27 -11.38 1.54
C THR A 55 -6.88 -10.74 0.21
N ASN A 56 -6.96 -9.41 0.12
CA ASN A 56 -6.64 -8.64 -1.08
C ASN A 56 -6.13 -7.25 -0.69
N ILE A 57 -5.17 -6.74 -1.45
CA ILE A 57 -4.71 -5.35 -1.35
C ILE A 57 -4.87 -4.73 -2.73
N VAL A 58 -5.58 -3.62 -2.78
CA VAL A 58 -5.98 -2.98 -4.03
C VAL A 58 -5.32 -1.61 -4.13
N CYS A 59 -4.61 -1.37 -5.23
CA CYS A 59 -4.25 -0.03 -5.66
C CYS A 59 -5.27 0.44 -6.70
N ALA A 60 -5.97 1.54 -6.40
CA ALA A 60 -6.96 2.13 -7.30
C ALA A 60 -6.54 3.53 -7.71
N VAL A 61 -6.81 3.87 -8.97
CA VAL A 61 -6.59 5.21 -9.52
C VAL A 61 -7.77 5.63 -10.37
N GLU A 62 -8.20 6.88 -10.25
CA GLU A 62 -9.16 7.52 -11.15
C GLU A 62 -8.41 8.47 -12.08
N VAL A 63 -8.38 8.11 -13.36
CA VAL A 63 -7.77 8.92 -14.41
C VAL A 63 -8.85 9.70 -15.13
N ARG A 64 -8.65 11.01 -15.30
CA ARG A 64 -9.56 11.89 -16.02
C ARG A 64 -8.82 12.58 -17.16
N GLY A 65 -9.48 12.73 -18.31
CA GLY A 65 -8.93 13.41 -19.47
C GLY A 65 -9.85 13.31 -20.68
N ALA A 66 -9.73 14.25 -21.63
CA ALA A 66 -10.48 14.22 -22.88
C ALA A 66 -9.80 13.33 -23.96
N ARG A 67 -8.57 12.88 -23.69
CA ARG A 67 -7.82 11.99 -24.58
C ARG A 67 -8.33 10.55 -24.45
N THR A 68 -8.54 9.90 -25.58
CA THR A 68 -8.91 8.47 -25.64
C THR A 68 -7.70 7.54 -25.64
N ASN A 69 -6.50 8.08 -25.91
CA ASN A 69 -5.23 7.36 -25.99
C ASN A 69 -4.36 7.56 -24.73
N VAL A 70 -4.98 7.54 -23.56
CA VAL A 70 -4.26 7.63 -22.29
C VAL A 70 -3.88 6.22 -21.86
N THR A 71 -2.61 6.02 -21.52
CA THR A 71 -2.13 4.74 -20.97
C THR A 71 -1.81 4.92 -19.50
N THR A 72 -2.28 3.99 -18.67
CA THR A 72 -2.01 4.00 -17.23
C THR A 72 -1.31 2.70 -16.87
N GLU A 73 -0.06 2.77 -16.47
CA GLU A 73 0.66 1.60 -15.97
C GLU A 73 0.67 1.65 -14.45
N MET A 74 0.28 0.55 -13.82
CA MET A 74 0.28 0.41 -12.37
C MET A 74 1.17 -0.77 -12.01
N LEU A 75 2.00 -0.59 -10.98
CA LEU A 75 2.75 -1.69 -10.41
C LEU A 75 2.77 -1.61 -8.90
N ILE A 76 2.83 -2.76 -8.24
CA ILE A 76 3.01 -2.85 -6.80
C ILE A 76 4.36 -3.48 -6.54
N ARG A 77 5.23 -2.73 -5.88
CA ARG A 77 6.62 -3.09 -5.59
C ARG A 77 6.79 -3.31 -4.10
N GLN A 78 7.45 -4.40 -3.73
CA GLN A 78 7.96 -4.61 -2.39
C GLN A 78 9.35 -4.00 -2.28
N THR A 79 9.49 -2.97 -1.44
CA THR A 79 10.74 -2.24 -1.21
C THR A 79 11.51 -2.76 -0.01
N GLN A 80 10.82 -3.47 0.90
CA GLN A 80 11.45 -4.09 2.05
C GLN A 80 10.66 -5.32 2.48
N ILE A 81 11.35 -6.41 2.82
CA ILE A 81 10.77 -7.60 3.45
C ILE A 81 11.31 -7.76 4.86
N LEU A 82 10.45 -8.17 5.80
CA LEU A 82 10.82 -8.53 7.15
C LEU A 82 11.03 -10.05 7.24
N THR A 83 12.28 -10.48 7.42
CA THR A 83 12.62 -11.89 7.63
C THR A 83 12.53 -12.24 9.11
N LEU A 84 11.79 -13.29 9.43
CA LEU A 84 11.50 -13.72 10.80
C LEU A 84 12.53 -14.67 11.42
N ASP A 85 13.52 -15.12 10.64
CA ASP A 85 14.59 -15.95 11.15
C ASP A 85 15.44 -15.12 12.13
N PRO A 86 15.60 -15.54 13.40
CA PRO A 86 16.33 -14.76 14.37
C PRO A 86 17.81 -14.62 13.95
N PRO A 87 18.37 -13.39 13.95
CA PRO A 87 17.73 -12.14 14.36
C PRO A 87 16.79 -11.58 13.29
N VAL A 88 15.64 -11.04 13.71
CA VAL A 88 14.69 -10.36 12.80
C VAL A 88 15.42 -9.27 12.02
N ARG A 89 15.30 -9.31 10.69
CA ARG A 89 15.98 -8.38 9.78
C ARG A 89 15.01 -7.83 8.76
N ALA A 90 15.03 -6.51 8.62
CA ALA A 90 14.48 -5.85 7.45
C ALA A 90 15.52 -5.91 6.33
N THR A 91 15.16 -6.53 5.22
CA THR A 91 16.01 -6.62 4.04
C THR A 91 15.37 -5.78 2.95
N ASP A 92 16.12 -4.83 2.40
CA ASP A 92 15.63 -4.05 1.26
C ASP A 92 15.46 -4.97 0.06
N THR A 93 14.32 -4.83 -0.59
CA THR A 93 13.95 -5.60 -1.77
C THR A 93 13.58 -4.62 -2.88
N ASN A 94 13.55 -5.09 -4.12
CA ASN A 94 13.07 -4.31 -5.24
C ASN A 94 12.33 -5.21 -6.22
N VAL A 95 11.27 -5.86 -5.73
CA VAL A 95 10.54 -6.88 -6.48
C VAL A 95 9.17 -6.35 -6.84
N ILE A 96 8.80 -6.42 -8.12
CA ILE A 96 7.45 -6.13 -8.59
C ILE A 96 6.61 -7.39 -8.37
N LEU A 97 5.53 -7.26 -7.60
CA LEU A 97 4.64 -8.36 -7.27
C LEU A 97 3.34 -8.36 -8.06
N ALA A 98 2.91 -7.17 -8.51
CA ALA A 98 1.76 -7.02 -9.39
C ALA A 98 2.04 -5.93 -10.43
N TYR A 99 1.51 -6.12 -11.64
CA TYR A 99 1.63 -5.18 -12.75
C TYR A 99 0.38 -5.28 -13.62
N ALA A 100 -0.11 -4.13 -14.08
CA ALA A 100 -1.13 -4.03 -15.12
C ALA A 100 -0.96 -2.74 -15.92
N ASP A 101 -1.33 -2.81 -17.20
CA ASP A 101 -1.47 -1.66 -18.08
C ASP A 101 -2.94 -1.50 -18.46
N PHE A 102 -3.44 -0.26 -18.37
CA PHE A 102 -4.81 0.12 -18.63
C PHE A 102 -4.89 1.17 -19.73
N GLN A 103 -5.91 1.06 -20.56
CA GLN A 103 -6.18 2.00 -21.64
C GLN A 103 -7.42 2.84 -21.31
N GLY A 104 -7.30 4.14 -21.54
CA GLY A 104 -8.38 5.10 -21.40
C GLY A 104 -8.54 5.70 -19.99
N ALA A 105 -9.44 6.69 -19.91
CA ALA A 105 -9.84 7.31 -18.65
C ALA A 105 -10.80 6.43 -17.85
N GLY A 106 -10.95 6.72 -16.56
CA GLY A 106 -11.84 6.01 -15.64
C GLY A 106 -11.11 5.46 -14.41
N LYS A 107 -11.85 4.68 -13.62
CA LYS A 107 -11.31 3.97 -12.44
C LYS A 107 -10.57 2.73 -12.91
N GLN A 108 -9.26 2.69 -12.67
CA GLN A 108 -8.38 1.55 -12.89
C GLN A 108 -8.02 0.92 -11.54
N VAL A 109 -7.90 -0.40 -11.51
CA VAL A 109 -7.76 -1.17 -10.26
C VAL A 109 -6.73 -2.28 -10.47
N LEU A 110 -5.64 -2.22 -9.71
CA LEU A 110 -4.62 -3.25 -9.63
C LEU A 110 -4.76 -4.01 -8.30
N GLU A 111 -5.00 -5.31 -8.39
CA GLU A 111 -5.07 -6.20 -7.24
C GLU A 111 -3.73 -6.88 -6.96
N LEU A 112 -3.32 -6.88 -5.71
CA LEU A 112 -2.25 -7.72 -5.18
C LEU A 112 -2.87 -8.82 -4.34
N LYS A 113 -2.68 -10.07 -4.78
CA LYS A 113 -3.08 -11.27 -4.05
C LYS A 113 -1.88 -11.85 -3.29
N PRO A 114 -2.10 -12.52 -2.15
CA PRO A 114 -1.02 -13.25 -1.50
C PRO A 114 -0.66 -14.44 -2.40
N ALA A 115 0.54 -14.42 -2.97
CA ALA A 115 1.03 -15.48 -3.83
C ALA A 115 2.53 -15.72 -3.56
N ASP A 116 2.94 -16.99 -3.59
CA ASP A 116 4.32 -17.36 -3.85
C ASP A 116 4.50 -17.39 -5.38
N PRO A 117 5.59 -16.86 -5.96
CA PRO A 117 5.87 -16.98 -7.39
C PRO A 117 5.77 -18.42 -7.95
N LYS A 118 5.84 -19.43 -7.07
CA LYS A 118 5.75 -20.85 -7.39
C LYS A 118 4.33 -21.41 -7.52
N ASP A 119 3.29 -20.66 -7.16
CA ASP A 119 1.91 -21.19 -7.06
C ASP A 119 1.08 -21.08 -8.34
N ALA A 120 1.69 -20.77 -9.48
CA ALA A 120 0.97 -20.66 -10.74
C ALA A 120 0.35 -22.03 -11.11
N GLY A 121 -0.95 -22.20 -10.84
CA GLY A 121 -1.73 -23.39 -11.19
C GLY A 121 -2.12 -24.32 -10.04
N GLU A 122 -1.79 -24.02 -8.77
CA GLU A 122 -2.26 -24.80 -7.61
C GLU A 122 -3.57 -24.25 -7.01
N ALA A 123 -4.33 -25.12 -6.33
CA ALA A 123 -5.55 -24.73 -5.63
C ALA A 123 -5.25 -23.65 -4.57
N PRO A 124 -6.16 -22.67 -4.36
CA PRO A 124 -5.89 -21.51 -3.51
C PRO A 124 -5.78 -21.95 -2.04
N GLN A 125 -4.55 -22.20 -1.57
CA GLN A 125 -4.26 -22.19 -0.15
C GLN A 125 -4.19 -20.73 0.31
N VAL A 126 -4.84 -20.41 1.44
CA VAL A 126 -4.73 -19.07 2.04
C VAL A 126 -3.28 -18.88 2.47
N LYS A 127 -2.57 -17.99 1.79
CA LYS A 127 -1.17 -17.63 2.10
C LYS A 127 -1.12 -16.25 2.77
N PRO A 128 -0.17 -16.03 3.69
CA PRO A 128 0.01 -14.71 4.26
C PRO A 128 0.67 -13.77 3.26
N PHE A 129 0.33 -12.49 3.30
CA PHE A 129 1.16 -11.47 2.67
C PHE A 129 2.53 -11.39 3.38
N PRO A 130 3.63 -11.20 2.63
CA PRO A 130 4.92 -10.96 3.25
C PRO A 130 4.89 -9.62 4.00
N VAL A 131 5.32 -9.64 5.26
CA VAL A 131 5.40 -8.43 6.10
C VAL A 131 6.54 -7.55 5.60
N GLY A 132 6.31 -6.25 5.52
CA GLY A 132 7.29 -5.30 5.00
C GLY A 132 6.70 -4.01 4.44
N ARG A 133 7.50 -3.32 3.63
CA ARG A 133 7.16 -2.05 2.99
C ARG A 133 6.92 -2.23 1.50
N PHE A 134 5.91 -1.55 1.02
CA PHE A 134 5.47 -1.61 -0.36
C PHE A 134 5.17 -0.21 -0.88
N GLN A 135 5.11 -0.11 -2.20
CA GLN A 135 4.59 1.07 -2.87
C GLN A 135 3.83 0.67 -4.12
N CYS A 136 2.68 1.32 -4.35
CA CYS A 136 2.06 1.33 -5.66
C CYS A 136 2.63 2.50 -6.47
N GLU A 137 3.18 2.24 -7.64
CA GLU A 137 3.66 3.24 -8.58
C GLU A 137 2.65 3.35 -9.72
N ILE A 138 2.26 4.59 -10.04
CA ILE A 138 1.28 4.88 -11.08
C ILE A 138 1.94 5.76 -12.13
N TYR A 139 2.02 5.23 -13.34
CA TYR A 139 2.57 5.90 -14.51
C TYR A 139 1.43 6.30 -15.45
N LEU A 140 1.49 7.52 -15.96
CA LEU A 140 0.58 8.02 -16.98
C LEU A 140 1.39 8.35 -18.23
N ASP A 141 1.04 7.73 -19.36
CA ASP A 141 1.78 7.86 -20.63
C ASP A 141 3.31 7.61 -20.45
N GLY A 142 3.68 6.64 -19.61
CA GLY A 142 5.08 6.25 -19.33
C GLY A 142 5.84 7.16 -18.36
N LYS A 143 5.19 8.19 -17.79
CA LYS A 143 5.77 9.05 -16.74
C LYS A 143 5.21 8.70 -15.38
N LEU A 144 6.09 8.50 -14.39
CA LEU A 144 5.67 8.31 -12.99
C LEU A 144 4.99 9.60 -12.50
N GLU A 145 3.71 9.51 -12.19
CA GLU A 145 2.92 10.63 -11.69
C GLU A 145 2.69 10.52 -10.17
N GLU A 146 2.52 9.30 -9.65
CA GLU A 146 2.23 9.10 -8.23
C GLU A 146 2.88 7.84 -7.65
N THR A 147 3.17 7.90 -6.35
CA THR A 147 3.68 6.77 -5.55
C THR A 147 2.94 6.71 -4.23
N LEU A 148 2.27 5.59 -3.97
CA LEU A 148 1.47 5.36 -2.78
C LEU A 148 2.18 4.34 -1.86
N PRO A 149 2.90 4.79 -0.81
CA PRO A 149 3.53 3.87 0.13
C PRO A 149 2.49 3.21 1.03
N PHE A 150 2.68 1.93 1.32
CA PHE A 150 1.89 1.19 2.30
C PHE A 150 2.70 0.12 3.02
N ASN A 151 2.22 -0.30 4.18
CA ASN A 151 2.86 -1.34 5.00
C ASN A 151 1.96 -2.56 5.10
N VAL A 152 2.58 -3.74 5.09
CA VAL A 152 1.95 -4.99 5.54
C VAL A 152 2.60 -5.36 6.86
N ASN A 153 1.81 -5.39 7.93
CA ASN A 153 2.24 -5.75 9.28
C ASN A 153 1.78 -7.17 9.63
N PHE A 154 2.30 -7.75 10.71
CA PHE A 154 1.70 -8.96 11.25
C PHE A 154 0.29 -8.70 11.74
N ALA A 155 -0.60 -9.64 11.46
CA ALA A 155 -1.95 -9.60 11.95
C ALA A 155 -1.99 -9.55 13.49
N PRO A 156 -2.97 -8.83 14.08
CA PRO A 156 -3.30 -8.96 15.49
C PRO A 156 -3.89 -10.36 15.76
N CYS A 157 -4.32 -10.63 16.99
CA CYS A 157 -4.99 -11.90 17.27
C CYS A 157 -6.24 -12.10 16.40
N PRO A 158 -6.51 -13.33 15.91
CA PRO A 158 -7.70 -13.63 15.13
C PRO A 158 -8.98 -13.16 15.84
N PRO A 159 -9.95 -12.56 15.13
CA PRO A 159 -11.19 -12.12 15.75
C PRO A 159 -12.11 -13.30 16.13
N GLN A 160 -11.94 -14.43 15.44
CA GLN A 160 -12.71 -15.67 15.66
C GLN A 160 -11.94 -16.67 16.52
N ARG A 161 -12.65 -17.71 16.97
CA ARG A 161 -12.09 -18.83 17.74
C ARG A 161 -10.89 -19.44 17.00
N ILE A 162 -9.82 -19.67 17.75
CA ILE A 162 -8.61 -20.30 17.24
C ILE A 162 -8.73 -21.81 17.39
N GLU A 163 -8.68 -22.52 16.27
CA GLU A 163 -8.65 -23.98 16.28
C GLU A 163 -7.23 -24.49 16.58
N PRO A 164 -7.03 -25.38 17.57
CA PRO A 164 -5.74 -26.01 17.79
C PRO A 164 -5.27 -26.74 16.53
N GLY A 165 -4.01 -26.53 16.12
CA GLY A 165 -3.46 -27.09 14.90
C GLY A 165 -3.70 -26.27 13.64
N ALA A 166 -4.51 -25.20 13.69
CA ALA A 166 -4.66 -24.29 12.57
C ALA A 166 -3.34 -23.58 12.26
N ARG A 167 -3.03 -23.38 10.97
CA ARG A 167 -1.80 -22.72 10.53
C ARG A 167 -1.75 -21.27 11.03
N CYS A 168 -0.62 -20.88 11.59
CA CYS A 168 -0.36 -19.53 12.10
C CYS A 168 0.95 -18.93 11.54
N GLY A 169 1.81 -19.78 10.97
CA GLY A 169 3.10 -19.38 10.40
C GLY A 169 2.98 -18.36 9.28
N GLY A 170 3.76 -17.28 9.37
CA GLY A 170 3.75 -16.14 8.43
C GLY A 170 2.58 -15.17 8.62
N PHE A 171 1.48 -15.59 9.24
CA PHE A 171 0.36 -14.71 9.58
C PHE A 171 0.63 -13.92 10.86
N TYR A 172 1.24 -14.54 11.88
CA TYR A 172 1.42 -13.93 13.19
C TYR A 172 2.88 -13.89 13.61
N GLU A 173 3.22 -12.94 14.48
CA GLU A 173 4.55 -12.84 15.07
C GLU A 173 4.93 -14.10 15.87
N LYS A 174 6.24 -14.35 15.95
CA LYS A 174 6.80 -15.37 16.82
C LYS A 174 6.41 -15.15 18.27
N ASN A 175 6.01 -16.24 18.93
CA ASN A 175 5.53 -16.29 20.30
C ASN A 175 4.26 -15.44 20.55
N ARG A 176 3.49 -15.13 19.50
CA ARG A 176 2.19 -14.48 19.67
C ARG A 176 1.29 -15.37 20.50
N SER A 177 0.76 -14.83 21.59
CA SER A 177 -0.25 -15.47 22.44
C SER A 177 -1.58 -14.75 22.28
N CYS A 178 -2.64 -15.51 22.03
CA CYS A 178 -3.98 -15.00 21.77
C CYS A 178 -5.03 -15.76 22.60
N PRO A 179 -6.16 -15.13 22.96
CA PRO A 179 -7.26 -15.84 23.58
C PRO A 179 -7.77 -16.96 22.67
N ALA A 180 -8.02 -18.16 23.20
CA ALA A 180 -8.50 -19.28 22.40
C ALA A 180 -9.87 -19.00 21.74
N GLY A 181 -10.71 -18.20 22.40
CA GLY A 181 -11.98 -17.72 21.85
C GLY A 181 -11.86 -16.65 20.75
N GLY A 182 -10.64 -16.21 20.42
CA GLY A 182 -10.39 -15.06 19.54
C GLY A 182 -10.39 -13.72 20.29
N ALA A 183 -9.92 -12.67 19.62
CA ALA A 183 -9.93 -11.30 20.13
C ALA A 183 -11.34 -10.66 20.14
N GLY A 184 -12.31 -11.31 19.47
CA GLY A 184 -13.62 -10.74 19.20
C GLY A 184 -13.60 -9.75 18.04
N ILE A 185 -14.78 -9.48 17.49
CA ILE A 185 -14.99 -8.37 16.58
C ILE A 185 -15.45 -7.19 17.45
N PRO A 186 -14.82 -6.00 17.37
CA PRO A 186 -15.11 -4.87 18.27
C PRO A 186 -16.60 -4.51 18.41
N GLU A 187 -17.41 -4.81 17.38
CA GLU A 187 -18.84 -4.49 17.31
C GLU A 187 -19.77 -5.67 17.66
N ALA A 188 -19.24 -6.90 17.78
CA ALA A 188 -20.05 -8.12 17.95
C ALA A 188 -20.30 -8.51 19.42
N GLY A 189 -19.93 -7.65 20.37
CA GLY A 189 -19.98 -7.96 21.80
C GLY A 189 -18.73 -8.70 22.30
N PRO A 190 -18.61 -8.91 23.63
CA PRO A 190 -17.44 -9.56 24.21
C PRO A 190 -17.30 -10.99 23.67
N PRO A 191 -16.07 -11.45 23.35
CA PRO A 191 -15.87 -12.80 22.87
C PRO A 191 -16.44 -13.81 23.86
N GLN A 192 -17.08 -14.86 23.34
CA GLN A 192 -17.53 -16.00 24.13
C GLN A 192 -16.32 -16.53 24.91
N VAL A 193 -16.37 -16.39 26.24
CA VAL A 193 -15.24 -16.60 27.15
C VAL A 193 -14.90 -18.10 27.19
N THR A 194 -14.21 -18.56 26.17
CA THR A 194 -13.61 -19.89 26.17
C THR A 194 -12.31 -19.73 26.92
N ALA A 195 -12.22 -20.29 28.13
CA ALA A 195 -11.00 -20.24 28.92
C ALA A 195 -9.87 -20.92 28.14
N GLY A 196 -8.77 -20.19 27.94
CA GLY A 196 -7.56 -20.73 27.30
C GLY A 196 -6.79 -19.71 26.48
N THR A 197 -5.54 -20.02 26.20
CA THR A 197 -4.65 -19.23 25.33
C THR A 197 -4.03 -20.11 24.26
N CYS A 198 -3.97 -19.59 23.04
CA CYS A 198 -3.28 -20.20 21.92
C CYS A 198 -1.98 -19.45 21.63
N THR A 199 -0.89 -20.18 21.42
CA THR A 199 0.42 -19.61 21.09
C THR A 199 0.85 -20.05 19.69
N CYS A 200 1.43 -19.13 18.92
CA CYS A 200 2.06 -19.38 17.63
C CYS A 200 3.59 -19.23 17.78
N ASP A 201 4.36 -20.23 17.37
CA ASP A 201 5.83 -20.16 17.41
C ASP A 201 6.45 -19.28 16.31
N GLY A 202 5.63 -18.84 15.34
CA GLY A 202 5.99 -17.92 14.26
C GLY A 202 6.88 -18.50 13.16
N SER A 203 7.26 -19.78 13.21
CA SER A 203 7.90 -20.45 12.07
C SER A 203 6.96 -20.48 10.86
N ILE A 204 7.48 -20.58 9.63
CA ILE A 204 6.64 -20.54 8.41
C ILE A 204 5.62 -21.70 8.34
N THR A 205 5.93 -22.80 9.04
CA THR A 205 5.08 -24.00 9.19
C THR A 205 4.35 -24.04 10.53
N ALA A 206 4.40 -22.97 11.32
CA ALA A 206 3.81 -22.93 12.64
C ALA A 206 2.31 -23.18 12.61
N VAL A 207 1.84 -23.86 13.65
CA VAL A 207 0.42 -24.04 13.96
C VAL A 207 0.12 -23.52 15.35
N TRP A 208 -1.12 -23.13 15.59
CA TRP A 208 -1.59 -22.70 16.90
C TRP A 208 -1.59 -23.86 17.90
N VAL A 209 -0.98 -23.63 19.07
CA VAL A 209 -1.02 -24.57 20.21
C VAL A 209 -1.83 -23.94 21.34
N CYS A 210 -2.99 -24.50 21.65
CA CYS A 210 -3.92 -23.98 22.65
C CYS A 210 -3.88 -24.78 23.96
N LYS A 211 -4.00 -24.07 25.09
CA LYS A 211 -4.05 -24.62 26.45
C LYS A 211 -5.25 -24.07 27.20
#